data_AF-G9L2F0-F1
#
_entry.id   AF-G9L2F0-F1
#
_cell.length_a   1.000
_cell.length_b   1.000
_cell.length_c   1.000
_cell.angle_alpha   90.00
_cell.angle_beta   90.00
_cell.angle_gamma   90.00
#
_symmetry.space_group_name_H-M   'P 1'
#
loop_
_entity.id
_entity.type
_entity.pdbx_description
1 polymer ?
#
loop_
_entity_poly.entity_id
_entity_poly.type
_entity_poly.pdbx_seq_one_letter_code
_entity_poly.pdbx_strand_id
1 'polypeptide(L)'
;AVAELWPSLSRNQCVNGQVLVQLLWALKDQAGLQLEALAATRALGEMLAVSGCVGATRGFYPQLLLLLVTQLHQLARGVRAPGSPKVWGPSQRGPPPSHASCAVEALKALLAAALLAGDGGRMVVTCMEQAGGWRRLVGAHTHLEGVLLLASAMVAHADHHLRGLFANLLPQLRSPDDAQRLTAMAFFAGLLQSRPTARLLREEVILERLRAWQGDPEPTVRWLGLLGLGHLALDRGK
;
A
#
# COMPACT_ATOMS: atom_id res chain seq x y z
N ALA A 1 13.89 -20.52 17.15
CA ALA A 1 14.06 -21.25 15.87
C ALA A 1 13.71 -20.38 14.65
N VAL A 2 12.56 -19.69 14.57
CA VAL A 2 12.20 -18.88 13.38
C VAL A 2 13.04 -17.62 13.19
N ALA A 3 13.50 -16.97 14.28
CA ALA A 3 14.28 -15.73 14.20
C ALA A 3 15.66 -15.86 13.51
N GLU A 4 16.22 -17.07 13.40
CA GLU A 4 17.51 -17.32 12.73
C GLU A 4 17.39 -17.76 11.26
N LEU A 5 16.17 -18.08 10.80
CA LEU A 5 15.91 -18.51 9.43
C LEU A 5 16.10 -17.36 8.43
N TRP A 6 15.59 -16.16 8.73
CA TRP A 6 15.72 -15.02 7.80
C TRP A 6 17.14 -14.48 7.65
N PRO A 7 17.96 -14.33 8.69
CA PRO A 7 19.38 -13.98 8.52
C PRO A 7 20.16 -14.99 7.67
N SER A 8 19.77 -16.26 7.70
CA SER A 8 20.40 -17.34 6.92
C SER A 8 19.91 -17.35 5.47
N LEU A 9 18.60 -17.18 5.24
CA LEU A 9 17.96 -17.14 3.92
C LEU A 9 18.23 -15.84 3.16
N SER A 10 18.35 -14.72 3.87
CA SER A 10 18.57 -13.39 3.29
C SER A 10 19.86 -13.26 2.48
N ARG A 11 20.85 -14.15 2.70
CA ARG A 11 22.09 -14.19 1.92
C ARG A 11 21.89 -14.72 0.50
N ASN A 12 20.76 -15.35 0.18
CA ASN A 12 20.47 -15.94 -1.12
C ASN A 12 19.34 -15.18 -1.84
N GLN A 13 19.70 -14.32 -2.79
CA GLN A 13 18.76 -13.45 -3.50
C GLN A 13 17.71 -14.21 -4.32
N CYS A 14 18.06 -15.39 -4.88
CA CYS A 14 17.14 -16.21 -5.65
C CYS A 14 16.02 -16.78 -4.77
N VAL A 15 16.39 -17.28 -3.58
CA VAL A 15 15.44 -17.79 -2.59
C VAL A 15 14.55 -16.67 -2.06
N ASN A 16 15.10 -15.47 -1.79
CA ASN A 16 14.31 -14.31 -1.37
C ASN A 16 13.25 -13.93 -2.42
N GLY A 17 13.60 -13.96 -3.71
CA GLY A 17 12.66 -13.70 -4.81
C GLY A 17 11.52 -14.72 -4.85
N GLN A 18 11.83 -16.00 -4.68
CA GLN A 18 10.82 -17.07 -4.65
C GLN A 18 9.89 -16.94 -3.43
N VAL A 19 10.43 -16.66 -2.24
CA VAL A 19 9.63 -16.44 -1.03
C VAL A 19 8.72 -15.24 -1.21
N LEU A 20 9.20 -14.13 -1.77
CA LEU A 20 8.36 -12.97 -2.08
C LEU A 20 7.21 -13.31 -3.03
N VAL A 21 7.47 -14.09 -4.08
CA VAL A 21 6.42 -14.53 -5.00
C VAL A 21 5.38 -15.38 -4.28
N GLN A 22 5.80 -16.32 -3.44
CA GLN A 22 4.89 -17.17 -2.66
C GLN A 22 4.05 -16.33 -1.66
N LEU A 23 4.68 -15.39 -0.96
CA LEU A 23 3.98 -14.48 -0.05
C LEU A 23 2.99 -13.57 -0.81
N LEU A 24 3.36 -13.06 -1.99
CA LEU A 24 2.48 -12.30 -2.85
C LEU A 24 1.27 -13.13 -3.30
N TRP A 25 1.47 -14.40 -3.64
CA TRP A 25 0.40 -15.32 -3.98
C TRP A 25 -0.52 -15.57 -2.79
N ALA A 26 0.03 -15.91 -1.62
CA ALA A 26 -0.74 -16.14 -0.39
C ALA A 26 -1.54 -14.89 0.05
N LEU A 27 -1.00 -13.69 -0.18
CA LEU A 27 -1.70 -12.44 0.13
C LEU A 27 -2.73 -12.04 -0.93
N LYS A 28 -2.57 -12.46 -2.20
CA LYS A 28 -3.57 -12.22 -3.25
C LYS A 28 -4.71 -13.23 -3.21
N ASP A 29 -4.41 -14.47 -2.85
CA ASP A 29 -5.37 -15.55 -2.73
C ASP A 29 -6.08 -15.49 -1.37
N GLN A 30 -6.90 -14.45 -1.18
CA GLN A 30 -7.74 -14.26 0.01
C GLN A 30 -8.91 -15.27 0.11
N ALA A 31 -8.89 -16.34 -0.71
CA ALA A 31 -9.76 -17.49 -0.56
C ALA A 31 -9.32 -18.41 0.60
N GLY A 32 -8.05 -18.32 1.03
CA GLY A 32 -7.52 -18.96 2.22
C GLY A 32 -7.77 -18.13 3.50
N LEU A 33 -8.07 -18.82 4.59
CA LEU A 33 -8.43 -18.32 5.92
C LEU A 33 -7.67 -17.03 6.32
N GLN A 34 -8.35 -16.05 6.94
CA GLN A 34 -7.77 -14.78 7.44
C GLN A 34 -6.46 -14.93 8.26
N LEU A 35 -6.24 -16.13 8.84
CA LEU A 35 -5.04 -16.50 9.58
C LEU A 35 -3.79 -16.68 8.69
N GLU A 36 -3.95 -17.17 7.46
CA GLU A 36 -2.87 -17.36 6.48
C GLU A 36 -2.39 -16.02 5.93
N ALA A 37 -3.32 -15.10 5.63
CA ALA A 37 -2.99 -13.73 5.25
C ALA A 37 -2.23 -12.99 6.36
N LEU A 38 -2.60 -13.19 7.64
CA LEU A 38 -1.89 -12.62 8.78
C LEU A 38 -0.48 -13.19 8.92
N ALA A 39 -0.31 -14.51 8.80
CA ALA A 39 0.98 -15.16 8.85
C ALA A 39 1.90 -14.69 7.71
N ALA A 40 1.36 -14.58 6.48
CA ALA A 40 2.09 -14.07 5.33
C ALA A 40 2.51 -12.60 5.50
N THR A 41 1.63 -11.76 6.06
CA THR A 41 1.93 -10.34 6.34
C THR A 41 3.03 -10.20 7.39
N ARG A 42 2.99 -11.02 8.43
CA ARG A 42 4.05 -11.06 9.47
C ARG A 42 5.37 -11.55 8.90
N ALA A 43 5.35 -12.66 8.15
CA ALA A 43 6.53 -13.20 7.49
C ALA A 43 7.16 -12.17 6.54
N LEU A 44 6.34 -11.44 5.77
CA LEU A 44 6.79 -10.35 4.92
C LEU A 44 7.44 -9.22 5.74
N GLY A 45 6.80 -8.77 6.83
CA GLY A 45 7.35 -7.73 7.71
C GLY A 45 8.70 -8.12 8.32
N GLU A 46 8.82 -9.36 8.80
CA GLU A 46 10.08 -9.90 9.32
C GLU A 46 11.16 -10.01 8.23
N MET A 47 10.79 -10.49 7.04
CA MET A 47 11.71 -10.61 5.91
C MET A 47 12.24 -9.24 5.46
N LEU A 48 11.40 -8.20 5.50
CA LEU A 48 11.75 -6.82 5.15
C LEU A 48 12.61 -6.14 6.22
N ALA A 49 12.45 -6.52 7.49
CA ALA A 49 13.28 -6.02 8.58
C ALA A 49 14.73 -6.55 8.53
N VAL A 50 14.97 -7.67 7.82
CA VAL A 50 16.30 -8.24 7.62
C VAL A 50 16.97 -7.62 6.38
N SER A 51 18.11 -6.96 6.59
CA SER A 51 18.84 -6.13 5.61
C SER A 51 19.32 -6.83 4.33
N GLY A 52 19.24 -8.17 4.22
CA GLY A 52 19.67 -8.92 3.03
C GLY A 52 18.63 -9.05 1.91
N CYS A 53 17.36 -8.72 2.15
CA CYS A 53 16.27 -8.92 1.18
C CYS A 53 16.05 -7.73 0.21
N VAL A 54 16.83 -6.66 0.36
CA VAL A 54 16.64 -5.36 -0.30
C VAL A 54 16.60 -5.45 -1.83
N GLY A 55 17.47 -6.28 -2.41
CA GLY A 55 17.55 -6.46 -3.87
C GLY A 55 16.29 -7.10 -4.47
N ALA A 56 15.77 -8.15 -3.82
CA ALA A 56 14.56 -8.84 -4.25
C ALA A 56 13.32 -7.95 -4.03
N THR A 57 13.25 -7.24 -2.89
CA THR A 57 12.15 -6.34 -2.55
C THR A 57 12.00 -5.18 -3.53
N ARG A 58 13.10 -4.66 -4.09
CA ARG A 58 13.06 -3.51 -5.02
C ARG A 58 12.21 -3.79 -6.26
N GLY A 59 12.26 -5.01 -6.80
CA GLY A 59 11.48 -5.40 -7.99
C GLY A 59 9.98 -5.57 -7.70
N PHE A 60 9.63 -5.91 -6.46
CA PHE A 60 8.25 -6.14 -6.04
C PHE A 60 7.64 -4.98 -5.24
N TYR A 61 8.41 -3.90 -5.00
CA TYR A 61 8.02 -2.81 -4.13
C TYR A 61 6.64 -2.21 -4.50
N PRO A 62 6.39 -1.82 -5.77
CA PRO A 62 5.09 -1.30 -6.16
C PRO A 62 3.92 -2.25 -5.87
N GLN A 63 4.11 -3.55 -6.09
CA GLN A 63 3.09 -4.57 -5.85
C GLN A 63 2.84 -4.76 -4.35
N LEU A 64 3.91 -4.90 -3.56
CA LEU A 64 3.83 -5.09 -2.11
C LEU A 64 3.20 -3.87 -1.41
N LEU A 65 3.55 -2.66 -1.86
CA LEU A 65 2.99 -1.42 -1.31
C LEU A 65 1.47 -1.39 -1.52
N LEU A 66 1.01 -1.59 -2.76
CA LEU A 66 -0.42 -1.56 -3.07
C LEU A 66 -1.19 -2.67 -2.35
N LEU A 67 -0.58 -3.85 -2.25
CA LEU A 67 -1.17 -5.00 -1.56
C LEU A 67 -1.38 -4.71 -0.07
N LEU A 68 -0.35 -4.25 0.63
CA LEU A 68 -0.42 -3.95 2.07
C LEU A 68 -1.42 -2.82 2.35
N VAL A 69 -1.44 -1.77 1.52
CA VAL A 69 -2.40 -0.67 1.69
C VAL A 69 -3.83 -1.13 1.39
N THR A 70 -4.05 -1.94 0.35
CA THR A 70 -5.37 -2.50 0.04
C THR A 70 -5.85 -3.43 1.14
N GLN A 71 -4.97 -4.26 1.69
CA GLN A 71 -5.26 -5.13 2.83
C GLN A 71 -5.69 -4.31 4.06
N LEU A 72 -5.03 -3.19 4.34
CA LEU A 72 -5.46 -2.26 5.40
C LEU A 72 -6.88 -1.72 5.14
N HIS A 73 -7.22 -1.42 3.89
CA HIS A 73 -8.57 -1.00 3.52
C HIS A 73 -9.60 -2.10 3.77
N GLN A 74 -9.30 -3.33 3.35
CA GLN A 74 -10.16 -4.50 3.55
C GLN A 74 -10.38 -4.78 5.04
N LEU A 75 -9.33 -4.72 5.86
CA LEU A 75 -9.42 -4.87 7.31
C LEU A 75 -10.28 -3.77 7.93
N ALA A 76 -10.09 -2.51 7.51
CA ALA A 76 -10.89 -1.38 8.00
C ALA A 76 -12.38 -1.52 7.66
N ARG A 77 -12.71 -2.08 6.49
CA ARG A 77 -14.09 -2.38 6.08
C ARG A 77 -14.66 -3.62 6.79
N GLY A 78 -13.86 -4.66 6.98
CA GLY A 78 -14.25 -5.93 7.61
C GLY A 78 -14.67 -5.78 9.07
N VAL A 79 -14.12 -4.80 9.79
CA VAL A 79 -14.55 -4.43 11.15
C VAL A 79 -16.04 -4.00 11.22
N ARG A 80 -16.66 -3.62 10.09
CA ARG A 80 -18.09 -3.27 10.01
C ARG A 80 -19.03 -4.46 9.77
N ALA A 81 -18.55 -5.65 9.43
CA ALA A 81 -19.44 -6.79 9.13
C ALA A 81 -19.99 -7.41 10.44
N PRO A 82 -21.30 -7.32 10.74
CA PRO A 82 -21.87 -7.97 11.91
C PRO A 82 -22.15 -9.43 11.54
N GLY A 83 -21.24 -10.37 11.84
CA GLY A 83 -21.56 -11.77 11.54
C GLY A 83 -20.54 -12.90 11.72
N SER A 84 -19.33 -12.69 12.26
CA SER A 84 -18.41 -13.83 12.49
C SER A 84 -18.32 -14.23 13.97
N PRO A 85 -18.41 -15.53 14.32
CA PRO A 85 -18.36 -15.98 15.71
C PRO A 85 -17.00 -15.70 16.34
N LYS A 86 -16.99 -14.96 17.47
CA LYS A 86 -15.79 -14.81 18.30
C LYS A 86 -15.49 -16.13 19.01
N VAL A 87 -14.52 -16.88 18.52
CA VAL A 87 -13.84 -17.91 19.32
C VAL A 87 -12.46 -17.37 19.69
N TRP A 88 -12.34 -16.82 20.90
CA TRP A 88 -11.06 -16.50 21.51
C TRP A 88 -10.77 -17.55 22.58
N GLY A 89 -9.86 -18.48 22.28
CA GLY A 89 -9.26 -19.34 23.29
C GLY A 89 -8.17 -18.58 24.07
N PRO A 90 -7.97 -18.85 25.37
CA PRO A 90 -6.96 -18.16 26.15
C PRO A 90 -5.57 -18.74 25.82
N SER A 91 -4.65 -17.93 25.32
CA SER A 91 -3.23 -18.31 25.28
C SER A 91 -2.31 -17.16 25.63
N GLN A 92 -1.34 -17.47 26.48
CA GLN A 92 -0.54 -16.57 27.28
C GLN A 92 0.62 -15.92 26.51
N ARG A 93 0.47 -14.62 26.22
CA ARG A 93 1.47 -13.55 26.12
C ARG A 93 0.67 -12.28 25.81
N GLY A 94 1.21 -11.07 26.02
CA GLY A 94 0.47 -9.81 25.80
C GLY A 94 -0.32 -9.78 24.48
N PRO A 95 -1.39 -8.98 24.38
CA PRO A 95 -2.36 -9.08 23.29
C PRO A 95 -1.64 -9.15 21.94
N PRO A 96 -1.90 -10.19 21.12
CA PRO A 96 -1.21 -10.37 19.85
C PRO A 96 -1.41 -9.11 18.99
N PRO A 97 -0.40 -8.64 18.27
CA PRO A 97 -0.55 -7.46 17.42
C PRO A 97 -1.69 -7.74 16.43
N SER A 98 -2.66 -6.82 16.38
CA SER A 98 -3.80 -6.91 15.47
C SER A 98 -3.32 -6.99 14.03
N HIS A 99 -4.11 -7.62 13.15
CA HIS A 99 -3.74 -7.79 11.74
C HIS A 99 -3.36 -6.45 11.06
N ALA A 100 -4.08 -5.38 11.41
CA ALA A 100 -3.79 -4.03 10.94
C ALA A 100 -2.44 -3.50 11.46
N SER A 101 -2.09 -3.77 12.72
CA SER A 101 -0.79 -3.38 13.28
C SER A 101 0.36 -4.07 12.54
N CYS A 102 0.24 -5.38 12.28
CA CYS A 102 1.24 -6.12 11.49
C CYS A 102 1.39 -5.58 10.06
N ALA A 103 0.28 -5.25 9.39
CA ALA A 103 0.31 -4.69 8.05
C ALA A 103 0.94 -3.28 8.02
N VAL A 104 0.69 -2.44 9.02
CA VAL A 104 1.35 -1.12 9.16
C VAL A 104 2.85 -1.27 9.36
N GLU A 105 3.29 -2.16 10.25
CA GLU A 105 4.72 -2.37 10.49
C GLU A 105 5.43 -2.99 9.27
N ALA A 106 4.77 -3.91 8.55
CA ALA A 106 5.28 -4.41 7.27
C ALA A 106 5.38 -3.30 6.21
N LEU A 107 4.42 -2.38 6.16
CA LEU A 107 4.42 -1.24 5.26
C LEU A 107 5.54 -0.24 5.58
N LYS A 108 5.77 0.04 6.87
CA LYS A 108 6.91 0.86 7.34
C LYS A 108 8.24 0.21 6.98
N ALA A 109 8.37 -1.09 7.24
CA ALA A 109 9.57 -1.85 6.89
C ALA A 109 9.79 -1.85 5.37
N LEU A 110 8.74 -2.01 4.57
CA LEU A 110 8.81 -1.94 3.11
C LEU A 110 9.31 -0.56 2.63
N LEU A 111 8.75 0.52 3.17
CA LEU A 111 9.15 1.89 2.84
C LEU A 111 10.59 2.18 3.28
N ALA A 112 10.99 1.73 4.46
CA ALA A 112 12.34 1.88 4.95
C ALA A 112 13.35 1.06 4.12
N ALA A 113 12.99 -0.17 3.72
CA ALA A 113 13.88 -1.11 3.03
C ALA A 113 13.98 -0.86 1.51
N ALA A 114 12.87 -0.59 0.83
CA ALA A 114 12.85 -0.43 -0.62
C ALA A 114 13.49 0.88 -1.11
N LEU A 115 13.59 1.87 -0.21
CA LEU A 115 14.14 3.19 -0.48
C LEU A 115 15.57 3.36 0.04
N LEU A 116 16.24 2.28 0.49
CA LEU A 116 17.62 2.30 1.04
C LEU A 116 18.71 2.86 0.10
N ALA A 117 18.39 3.14 -1.17
CA ALA A 117 19.27 3.89 -2.06
C ALA A 117 19.29 5.41 -1.75
N GLY A 118 18.48 5.90 -0.80
CA GLY A 118 18.46 7.28 -0.33
C GLY A 118 17.67 7.45 0.98
N ASP A 119 17.49 8.69 1.44
CA ASP A 119 16.73 8.98 2.68
C ASP A 119 15.21 9.10 2.45
N GLY A 120 14.77 8.96 1.20
CA GLY A 120 13.39 9.20 0.78
C GLY A 120 12.34 8.38 1.55
N GLY A 121 12.60 7.09 1.78
CA GLY A 121 11.66 6.23 2.50
C GLY A 121 11.56 6.52 3.99
N ARG A 122 12.67 6.89 4.62
CA ARG A 122 12.65 7.34 6.01
C ARG A 122 11.84 8.62 6.14
N MET A 123 12.04 9.57 5.22
CA MET A 123 11.25 10.80 5.18
C MET A 123 9.75 10.53 4.98
N VAL A 124 9.36 9.63 4.07
CA VAL A 124 7.96 9.22 3.91
C VAL A 124 7.39 8.67 5.23
N VAL A 125 8.15 7.81 5.92
CA VAL A 125 7.71 7.25 7.21
C VAL A 125 7.53 8.35 8.26
N THR A 126 8.49 9.27 8.37
CA THR A 126 8.43 10.42 9.29
C THR A 126 7.24 11.33 9.00
N CYS A 127 6.99 11.69 7.74
CA CYS A 127 5.83 12.49 7.36
C CYS A 127 4.52 11.80 7.72
N MET A 128 4.42 10.49 7.49
CA MET A 128 3.25 9.70 7.83
C MET A 128 3.01 9.62 9.35
N GLU A 129 4.06 9.50 10.17
CA GLU A 129 3.93 9.57 11.63
C GLU A 129 3.42 10.94 12.07
N GLN A 130 4.04 12.02 11.58
CA GLN A 130 3.69 13.40 11.96
C GLN A 130 2.26 13.78 11.55
N ALA A 131 1.81 13.35 10.38
CA ALA A 131 0.45 13.62 9.89
C ALA A 131 -0.61 12.67 10.48
N GLY A 132 -0.21 11.70 11.31
CA GLY A 132 -1.09 10.64 11.80
C GLY A 132 -1.61 9.71 10.67
N GLY A 133 -0.90 9.65 9.55
CA GLY A 133 -1.29 8.90 8.35
C GLY A 133 -1.47 7.41 8.59
N TRP A 134 -0.65 6.80 9.45
CA TRP A 134 -0.79 5.37 9.80
C TRP A 134 -2.12 5.05 10.47
N ARG A 135 -2.56 5.92 11.39
CA ARG A 135 -3.87 5.79 12.05
C ARG A 135 -4.99 5.92 11.03
N ARG A 136 -4.86 6.86 10.09
CA ARG A 136 -5.86 7.09 9.03
C ARG A 136 -5.97 5.89 8.09
N LEU A 137 -4.85 5.27 7.70
CA LEU A 137 -4.81 4.05 6.90
C LEU A 137 -5.54 2.86 7.53
N VAL A 138 -5.60 2.78 8.86
CA VAL A 138 -6.32 1.70 9.56
C VAL A 138 -7.81 2.03 9.75
N GLY A 139 -8.21 3.30 9.64
CA GLY A 139 -9.58 3.74 9.92
C GLY A 139 -10.55 3.57 8.75
N ALA A 140 -11.74 3.02 9.03
CA ALA A 140 -12.75 2.70 8.00
C ALA A 140 -13.23 3.90 7.17
N HIS A 141 -13.20 5.11 7.73
CA HIS A 141 -13.67 6.34 7.07
C HIS A 141 -12.52 7.26 6.67
N THR A 142 -11.30 6.96 7.12
CA THR A 142 -10.10 7.78 6.93
C THR A 142 -9.07 7.10 6.04
N HIS A 143 -9.32 5.84 5.61
CA HIS A 143 -8.36 5.05 4.87
C HIS A 143 -7.84 5.80 3.63
N LEU A 144 -8.74 6.30 2.79
CA LEU A 144 -8.39 6.99 1.55
C LEU A 144 -7.66 8.31 1.80
N GLU A 145 -7.96 9.00 2.90
CA GLU A 145 -7.19 10.18 3.33
C GLU A 145 -5.76 9.77 3.73
N GLY A 146 -5.60 8.65 4.44
CA GLY A 146 -4.29 8.05 4.72
C GLY A 146 -3.52 7.68 3.44
N VAL A 147 -4.21 7.15 2.43
CA VAL A 147 -3.62 6.86 1.11
C VAL A 147 -3.14 8.13 0.42
N LEU A 148 -3.93 9.20 0.45
CA LEU A 148 -3.55 10.48 -0.14
C LEU A 148 -2.37 11.13 0.58
N LEU A 149 -2.32 11.07 1.91
CA LEU A 149 -1.15 11.51 2.69
C LEU A 149 0.11 10.73 2.31
N LEU A 150 -0.02 9.40 2.17
CA LEU A 150 1.09 8.55 1.75
C LEU A 150 1.55 8.92 0.33
N ALA A 151 0.62 9.09 -0.61
CA ALA A 151 0.93 9.52 -1.97
C ALA A 151 1.65 10.87 -2.00
N SER A 152 1.17 11.86 -1.24
CA SER A 152 1.82 13.18 -1.13
C SER A 152 3.23 13.10 -0.55
N ALA A 153 3.44 12.31 0.52
CA ALA A 153 4.76 12.09 1.10
C ALA A 153 5.70 11.41 0.10
N MET A 154 5.21 10.43 -0.67
CA MET A 154 6.00 9.75 -1.70
C MET A 154 6.35 10.67 -2.87
N VAL A 155 5.44 11.56 -3.28
CA VAL A 155 5.74 12.60 -4.27
C VAL A 155 6.83 13.55 -3.78
N ALA A 156 6.80 13.94 -2.51
CA ALA A 156 7.78 14.85 -1.94
C ALA A 156 9.18 14.23 -1.75
N HIS A 157 9.26 12.93 -1.44
CA HIS A 157 10.50 12.32 -0.96
C HIS A 157 10.97 11.06 -1.71
N ALA A 158 10.13 10.47 -2.58
CA ALA A 158 10.37 9.18 -3.20
C ALA A 158 9.98 9.11 -4.70
N ASP A 159 10.09 10.24 -5.42
CA ASP A 159 9.61 10.40 -6.80
C ASP A 159 10.11 9.31 -7.78
N HIS A 160 11.36 8.87 -7.63
CA HIS A 160 11.97 7.83 -8.49
C HIS A 160 11.28 6.45 -8.41
N HIS A 161 10.52 6.16 -7.36
CA HIS A 161 9.75 4.91 -7.22
C HIS A 161 8.33 5.01 -7.77
N LEU A 162 7.88 6.22 -8.10
CA LEU A 162 6.49 6.45 -8.50
C LEU A 162 6.15 5.87 -9.87
N ARG A 163 7.11 5.76 -10.79
CA ARG A 163 6.84 5.23 -12.13
C ARG A 163 6.31 3.79 -12.10
N GLY A 164 6.97 2.91 -11.35
CA GLY A 164 6.54 1.51 -11.21
C GLY A 164 5.22 1.39 -10.46
N LEU A 165 5.03 2.23 -9.44
CA LEU A 165 3.77 2.32 -8.70
C LEU A 165 2.61 2.75 -9.61
N PHE A 166 2.80 3.82 -10.38
CA PHE A 166 1.80 4.38 -11.26
C PHE A 166 1.36 3.39 -12.34
N ALA A 167 2.30 2.66 -12.95
CA ALA A 167 1.98 1.61 -13.91
C ALA A 167 1.12 0.49 -13.28
N ASN A 168 1.45 0.07 -12.06
CA ASN A 168 0.71 -0.98 -11.36
C ASN A 168 -0.68 -0.55 -10.88
N LEU A 169 -0.93 0.75 -10.73
CA LEU A 169 -2.25 1.28 -10.38
C LEU A 169 -3.25 1.16 -11.52
N LEU A 170 -2.82 1.38 -12.77
CA LEU A 170 -3.71 1.47 -13.93
C LEU A 170 -4.70 0.31 -14.09
N PRO A 171 -4.28 -0.97 -14.01
CA PRO A 171 -5.24 -2.09 -14.09
C PRO A 171 -6.19 -2.14 -12.88
N GLN A 172 -5.78 -1.63 -11.72
CA GLN A 172 -6.54 -1.70 -10.47
C GLN A 172 -7.65 -0.64 -10.39
N LEU A 173 -7.57 0.42 -11.20
CA LEU A 173 -8.61 1.46 -11.29
C LEU A 173 -9.97 0.94 -11.74
N ARG A 174 -10.01 -0.27 -12.32
CA ARG A 174 -11.23 -0.95 -12.75
C ARG A 174 -11.46 -2.28 -12.02
N SER A 175 -10.79 -2.49 -10.88
CA SER A 175 -10.96 -3.72 -10.11
C SER A 175 -12.42 -3.88 -9.66
N PRO A 176 -13.00 -5.09 -9.71
CA PRO A 176 -14.30 -5.37 -9.12
C PRO A 176 -14.26 -5.34 -7.58
N ASP A 177 -13.07 -5.46 -6.97
CA ASP A 177 -12.90 -5.28 -5.53
C ASP A 177 -12.86 -3.79 -5.18
N ASP A 178 -13.86 -3.34 -4.42
CA ASP A 178 -14.00 -1.92 -4.05
C ASP A 178 -12.81 -1.39 -3.25
N ALA A 179 -12.25 -2.19 -2.35
CA ALA A 179 -11.13 -1.76 -1.52
C ALA A 179 -9.92 -1.46 -2.41
N GLN A 180 -9.59 -2.39 -3.30
CA GLN A 180 -8.52 -2.25 -4.28
C GLN A 180 -8.80 -1.09 -5.26
N ARG A 181 -10.01 -1.01 -5.82
CA ARG A 181 -10.40 0.04 -6.76
C ARG A 181 -10.26 1.43 -6.15
N LEU A 182 -10.86 1.66 -4.98
CA LEU A 182 -10.84 2.95 -4.31
C LEU A 182 -9.44 3.33 -3.82
N THR A 183 -8.68 2.38 -3.27
CA THR A 183 -7.27 2.62 -2.89
C THR A 183 -6.43 2.99 -4.12
N ALA A 184 -6.62 2.30 -5.24
CA ALA A 184 -5.91 2.62 -6.48
C ALA A 184 -6.31 3.99 -7.05
N MET A 185 -7.60 4.35 -7.00
CA MET A 185 -8.07 5.67 -7.41
C MET A 185 -7.51 6.79 -6.54
N ALA A 186 -7.43 6.58 -5.22
CA ALA A 186 -6.84 7.55 -4.29
C ALA A 186 -5.34 7.75 -4.55
N PHE A 187 -4.58 6.67 -4.70
CA PHE A 187 -3.18 6.77 -5.10
C PHE A 187 -3.04 7.46 -6.47
N PHE A 188 -3.83 7.07 -7.47
CA PHE A 188 -3.77 7.69 -8.80
C PHE A 188 -3.98 9.20 -8.70
N ALA A 189 -5.06 9.65 -8.06
CA ALA A 189 -5.32 11.08 -7.86
C ALA A 189 -4.20 11.78 -7.09
N GLY A 190 -3.67 11.17 -6.03
CA GLY A 190 -2.58 11.72 -5.23
C GLY A 190 -1.26 11.85 -6.00
N LEU A 191 -0.90 10.85 -6.82
CA LEU A 191 0.35 10.83 -7.57
C LEU A 191 0.37 11.83 -8.75
N LEU A 192 -0.78 12.33 -9.19
CA LEU A 192 -0.85 13.42 -10.18
C LEU A 192 -0.21 14.73 -9.70
N GLN A 193 0.09 14.86 -8.41
CA GLN A 193 0.92 15.96 -7.88
C GLN A 193 2.36 15.93 -8.41
N SER A 194 2.87 14.75 -8.82
CA SER A 194 4.20 14.61 -9.42
C SER A 194 4.10 14.78 -10.94
N ARG A 195 4.65 15.87 -11.47
CA ARG A 195 4.72 16.14 -12.91
C ARG A 195 5.42 15.04 -13.72
N PRO A 196 6.60 14.51 -13.30
CA PRO A 196 7.22 13.37 -13.98
C PRO A 196 6.31 12.14 -14.02
N THR A 197 5.54 11.90 -12.96
CA THR A 197 4.61 10.77 -12.86
C THR A 197 3.36 10.97 -13.74
N ALA A 198 2.74 12.16 -13.69
CA ALA A 198 1.59 12.49 -14.52
C ALA A 198 1.91 12.36 -16.02
N ARG A 199 3.12 12.78 -16.44
CA ARG A 199 3.60 12.68 -17.83
C ARG A 199 3.82 11.26 -18.34
N LEU A 200 3.71 10.23 -17.48
CA LEU A 200 3.73 8.83 -17.94
C LEU A 200 2.51 8.47 -18.79
N LEU A 201 1.43 9.24 -18.67
CA LEU A 201 0.28 9.18 -19.55
C LEU A 201 0.11 10.51 -20.29
N ARG A 202 -0.54 10.44 -21.45
CA ARG A 202 -1.02 11.63 -22.13
C ARG A 202 -2.05 12.33 -21.26
N GLU A 203 -1.99 13.65 -21.19
CA GLU A 203 -2.87 14.44 -20.34
C GLU A 203 -4.35 14.22 -20.69
N GLU A 204 -4.67 14.12 -21.99
CA GLU A 204 -6.00 13.78 -22.48
C GLU A 204 -6.56 12.49 -21.84
N VAL A 205 -5.73 11.44 -21.72
CA VAL A 205 -6.11 10.14 -21.15
C VAL A 205 -6.37 10.24 -19.64
N ILE A 206 -5.65 11.14 -18.94
CA ILE A 206 -5.89 11.39 -17.53
C ILE A 206 -7.19 12.19 -17.36
N LEU A 207 -7.39 13.25 -18.16
CA LEU A 207 -8.58 14.09 -18.11
C LEU A 207 -9.85 13.33 -18.44
N GLU A 208 -9.85 12.51 -19.49
CA GLU A 208 -10.98 11.63 -19.84
C GLU A 208 -11.36 10.72 -18.68
N ARG A 209 -10.36 10.13 -18.01
CA ARG A 209 -10.57 9.25 -16.87
C ARG A 209 -11.14 9.99 -15.67
N LEU A 210 -10.57 11.12 -15.29
CA LEU A 210 -11.05 11.92 -14.14
C LEU A 210 -12.44 12.52 -14.39
N ARG A 211 -12.75 12.88 -15.64
CA ARG A 211 -14.10 13.31 -16.05
C ARG A 211 -15.10 12.17 -15.99
N ALA A 212 -14.73 10.98 -16.43
CA ALA A 212 -15.59 9.79 -16.31
C ALA A 212 -15.95 9.51 -14.84
N TRP A 213 -15.01 9.73 -13.90
CA TRP A 213 -15.28 9.58 -12.46
C TRP A 213 -16.31 10.57 -11.93
N GLN A 214 -16.57 11.70 -12.60
CA GLN A 214 -17.61 12.64 -12.19
C GLN A 214 -19.03 12.07 -12.37
N GLY A 215 -19.20 11.09 -13.27
CA GLY A 215 -20.46 10.38 -13.46
C GLY A 215 -20.64 9.14 -12.58
N ASP A 216 -19.66 8.80 -11.73
CA ASP A 216 -19.74 7.60 -10.89
C ASP A 216 -20.79 7.79 -9.77
N PRO A 217 -21.61 6.76 -9.47
CA PRO A 217 -22.61 6.84 -8.39
C PRO A 217 -22.00 7.05 -7.00
N GLU A 218 -20.78 6.57 -6.76
CA GLU A 218 -20.10 6.69 -5.47
C GLU A 218 -19.54 8.12 -5.26
N PRO A 219 -20.00 8.88 -4.25
CA PRO A 219 -19.52 10.25 -4.00
C PRO A 219 -18.01 10.33 -3.79
N THR A 220 -17.43 9.29 -3.19
CA THR A 220 -15.99 9.18 -2.96
C THR A 220 -15.20 9.17 -4.27
N VAL A 221 -15.69 8.48 -5.31
CA VAL A 221 -15.04 8.42 -6.63
C VAL A 221 -15.10 9.78 -7.32
N ARG A 222 -16.25 10.47 -7.25
CA ARG A 222 -16.39 11.84 -7.79
C ARG A 222 -15.41 12.80 -7.12
N TRP A 223 -15.31 12.75 -5.79
CA TRP A 223 -14.36 13.57 -5.02
C TRP A 223 -12.91 13.30 -5.42
N LEU A 224 -12.50 12.04 -5.55
CA LEU A 224 -11.16 11.68 -6.03
C LEU A 224 -10.89 12.20 -7.44
N GLY A 225 -11.91 12.19 -8.31
CA GLY A 225 -11.82 12.76 -9.65
C GLY A 225 -11.57 14.27 -9.62
N LEU A 226 -12.29 15.00 -8.78
CA LEU A 226 -12.11 16.44 -8.59
C LEU A 226 -10.73 16.76 -8.00
N LEU A 227 -10.29 15.99 -7.01
CA LEU A 227 -8.97 16.14 -6.40
C LEU A 227 -7.85 15.96 -7.45
N GLY A 228 -7.95 14.92 -8.28
CA GLY A 228 -7.00 14.70 -9.37
C GLY A 228 -6.99 15.82 -10.41
N LEU A 229 -8.15 16.38 -10.75
CA LEU A 229 -8.24 17.54 -11.64
C LEU A 229 -7.59 18.78 -11.01
N GLY A 230 -7.77 18.98 -9.71
CA GLY A 230 -7.12 20.04 -8.95
C GLY A 230 -5.59 19.93 -8.99
N HIS A 231 -5.04 18.73 -8.80
CA HIS A 231 -3.60 18.50 -8.90
C HIS A 231 -3.04 18.83 -10.29
N LEU A 232 -3.74 18.44 -11.37
CA LEU A 232 -3.33 18.80 -12.73
C LEU A 232 -3.39 20.31 -13.00
N ALA A 233 -4.43 20.99 -12.51
CA ALA A 233 -4.59 22.42 -12.69
C ALA A 233 -3.50 23.22 -11.98
N LEU A 234 -3.13 22.81 -10.77
CA LEU A 234 -2.06 23.44 -9.98
C LEU A 234 -0.66 23.17 -10.55
N ASP A 235 -0.45 22.04 -11.23
CA ASP A 235 0.82 21.72 -11.89
C ASP A 235 1.05 22.58 -13.14
N ARG A 236 0.00 23.01 -13.84
CA ARG A 236 0.11 23.92 -15.00
C ARG A 236 0.62 25.33 -14.62
N GLY A 237 0.53 25.72 -13.35
CA GLY A 237 0.97 27.02 -12.85
C GLY A 237 2.43 27.07 -12.37
N LYS A 238 3.19 25.98 -12.47
CA LYS A 238 4.58 25.84 -12.02
C LYS A 238 5.56 25.56 -13.17
#